data_AF-A0A7J7JBV8-F1
#
_entry.id   AF-A0A7J7JBV8-F1
#
_cell.length_a   1.000
_cell.length_b   1.000
_cell.length_c   1.000
_cell.angle_alpha   90.00
_cell.angle_beta   90.00
_cell.angle_gamma   90.00
#
_symmetry.space_group_name_H-M   'P 1'
#
loop_
_entity.id
_entity.type
_entity.pdbx_description
1 polymer ?
#
loop_
_entity_poly.entity_id
_entity_poly.type
_entity_poly.pdbx_seq_one_letter_code
_entity_poly.pdbx_strand_id
1 'polypeptide(L)'
;MDAINFGYSMKKIPIPGIKKYLTSFIEMTESVVEHMRWSEFLFLYPNGNSGDTNTHRFTTRKSPPIITELREFEEEIRSLIASIRFQYLQPDQVQQRFTSNDVNNIKKSMQIIVSDDKTFSFYEAIPQDYQATLHKCITKDYRKTNQLSFDNINNEDKKIASSLNLDDRVQAMASRESFKTIEDHKKNFTNCPQYRLINQTKYEMARIGKQILEGINAKLNTFTPINQQKNTHGVLSWSNSINDMQNLTFIKFDIVNFLFQHHTRASTGSFELCNYLV
;
A
#
# COMPACT_ATOMS: atom_id res chain seq x y z
N MET A 1 26.95 6.55 7.87
CA MET A 1 26.16 5.39 7.43
C MET A 1 26.89 4.82 6.25
N ASP A 2 27.31 3.57 6.38
CA ASP A 2 28.17 2.96 5.39
C ASP A 2 27.32 2.12 4.44
N ALA A 3 27.54 2.28 3.14
CA ALA A 3 26.81 1.54 2.13
C ALA A 3 27.25 0.08 2.13
N ILE A 4 26.29 -0.83 2.13
CA ILE A 4 26.55 -2.27 2.09
C ILE A 4 26.76 -2.69 0.64
N ASN A 5 27.88 -3.35 0.37
CA ASN A 5 28.16 -3.95 -0.93
C ASN A 5 27.99 -5.48 -0.86
N PHE A 6 26.86 -5.97 -1.39
CA PHE A 6 26.59 -7.40 -1.48
C PHE A 6 27.37 -8.11 -2.59
N GLY A 7 28.01 -7.38 -3.52
CA GLY A 7 28.78 -7.97 -4.61
C GLY A 7 27.93 -8.64 -5.70
N TYR A 8 26.62 -8.42 -5.70
CA TYR A 8 25.69 -8.82 -6.76
C TYR A 8 24.52 -7.83 -6.84
N SER A 9 23.79 -7.89 -7.96
CA SER A 9 22.60 -7.06 -8.14
C SER A 9 21.46 -7.53 -7.24
N MET A 10 20.91 -6.62 -6.44
CA MET A 10 19.71 -6.85 -5.62
C MET A 10 18.43 -7.06 -6.46
N LYS A 11 18.50 -6.89 -7.79
CA LYS A 11 17.42 -7.27 -8.71
C LYS A 11 17.38 -8.77 -9.00
N LYS A 12 18.41 -9.54 -8.63
CA LYS A 12 18.40 -11.00 -8.83
C LYS A 12 17.37 -11.65 -7.90
N ILE A 13 16.50 -12.48 -8.47
CA ILE A 13 15.42 -13.14 -7.74
C ILE A 13 15.98 -14.39 -7.04
N PRO A 14 15.80 -14.55 -5.72
CA PRO A 14 16.22 -15.76 -5.02
C PRO A 14 15.42 -16.98 -5.52
N ILE A 15 16.08 -18.13 -5.69
CA ILE A 15 15.40 -19.38 -6.00
C ILE A 15 14.70 -19.85 -4.71
N PRO A 16 13.35 -19.92 -4.66
CA PRO A 16 12.66 -20.37 -3.46
C PRO A 16 12.87 -21.87 -3.25
N GLY A 17 12.86 -22.30 -1.99
CA GLY A 17 12.78 -23.73 -1.68
C GLY A 17 11.47 -24.34 -2.20
N ILE A 18 11.50 -25.64 -2.54
CA ILE A 18 10.37 -26.37 -3.14
C ILE A 18 9.06 -26.14 -2.39
N LYS A 19 9.09 -26.23 -1.04
CA LYS A 19 7.91 -26.00 -0.21
C LYS A 19 7.31 -24.61 -0.41
N LYS A 20 8.14 -23.56 -0.40
CA LYS A 20 7.70 -22.18 -0.57
C LYS A 20 7.14 -21.96 -1.97
N TYR A 21 7.81 -22.51 -2.99
CA TYR A 21 7.31 -22.48 -4.36
C TYR A 21 5.92 -23.13 -4.47
N LEU A 22 5.77 -24.36 -3.97
CA LEU A 22 4.51 -25.09 -4.03
C LEU A 22 3.38 -24.38 -3.29
N THR A 23 3.65 -23.84 -2.10
CA THR A 23 2.66 -23.04 -1.36
C THR A 23 2.18 -21.85 -2.19
N SER A 24 3.10 -21.03 -2.72
CA SER A 24 2.72 -19.88 -3.54
C SER A 24 2.04 -20.28 -4.85
N PHE A 25 2.45 -21.39 -5.46
CA PHE A 25 1.83 -21.88 -6.69
C PHE A 25 0.40 -22.39 -6.46
N ILE A 26 0.15 -23.09 -5.34
CA ILE A 26 -1.19 -23.49 -4.92
C ILE A 26 -2.05 -22.26 -4.64
N GLU A 27 -1.55 -21.29 -3.87
CA GLU A 27 -2.27 -20.04 -3.56
C GLU A 27 -2.68 -19.28 -4.84
N MET A 28 -1.77 -19.17 -5.81
CA MET A 28 -2.07 -18.53 -7.10
C MET A 28 -3.11 -19.32 -7.89
N THR A 29 -3.00 -20.65 -7.90
CA THR A 29 -3.91 -21.50 -8.67
C THR A 29 -5.32 -21.50 -8.06
N GLU A 30 -5.43 -21.62 -6.74
CA GLU A 30 -6.71 -21.50 -6.04
C GLU A 30 -7.33 -20.12 -6.24
N SER A 31 -6.53 -19.05 -6.27
CA SER A 31 -7.04 -17.72 -6.63
C SER A 31 -7.67 -17.71 -8.02
N VAL A 32 -7.05 -18.33 -9.03
CA VAL A 32 -7.63 -18.42 -10.39
C VAL A 32 -8.92 -19.23 -10.38
N VAL A 33 -8.93 -20.39 -9.71
CA VAL A 33 -10.13 -21.24 -9.57
C VAL A 33 -11.27 -20.47 -8.90
N GLU A 34 -10.98 -19.73 -7.84
CA GLU A 34 -11.98 -18.91 -7.15
C GLU A 34 -12.58 -17.83 -8.06
N HIS A 35 -11.76 -17.17 -8.88
CA HIS A 35 -12.24 -16.19 -9.85
C HIS A 35 -13.13 -16.83 -10.92
N MET A 36 -12.75 -18.01 -11.43
CA MET A 36 -13.56 -18.76 -12.39
C MET A 36 -14.91 -19.16 -11.79
N ARG A 37 -14.91 -19.66 -10.56
CA ARG A 37 -16.17 -19.98 -9.85
C ARG A 37 -17.03 -18.75 -9.65
N TRP A 38 -16.47 -17.62 -9.24
CA TRP A 38 -17.25 -16.38 -9.11
C TRP A 38 -17.81 -15.92 -10.46
N SER A 39 -17.02 -16.00 -11.52
CA SER A 39 -17.46 -15.64 -12.87
C SER A 39 -18.63 -16.50 -13.34
N GLU A 40 -18.50 -17.81 -13.22
CA GLU A 40 -19.52 -18.76 -13.63
C GLU A 40 -20.78 -18.65 -12.76
N PHE A 41 -20.61 -18.46 -11.44
CA PHE A 41 -21.75 -18.22 -10.54
C PHE A 41 -22.54 -16.96 -10.93
N LEU A 42 -21.86 -15.86 -11.25
CA LEU A 42 -22.53 -14.63 -11.69
C LEU A 42 -23.20 -14.79 -13.06
N PHE A 43 -22.64 -15.61 -13.93
CA PHE A 43 -23.23 -15.95 -15.22
C PHE A 43 -24.51 -16.79 -15.07
N LEU A 44 -24.49 -17.81 -14.20
CA LEU A 44 -25.63 -18.69 -13.95
C LEU A 44 -26.73 -18.02 -13.11
N TYR A 45 -26.37 -17.09 -12.22
CA TYR A 45 -27.29 -16.41 -11.31
C TYR A 45 -27.22 -14.87 -11.48
N PRO A 46 -27.61 -14.32 -12.65
CA PRO A 46 -27.47 -12.89 -12.94
C PRO A 46 -28.34 -12.01 -12.02
N ASN A 47 -29.41 -12.55 -11.46
CA ASN A 47 -30.32 -11.86 -10.54
C ASN A 47 -30.00 -12.14 -9.05
N GLY A 48 -28.93 -12.89 -8.76
CA GLY A 48 -28.54 -13.28 -7.41
C GLY A 48 -27.97 -12.10 -6.62
N ASN A 49 -28.86 -11.35 -5.94
CA ASN A 49 -28.54 -10.28 -5.00
C ASN A 49 -27.38 -9.36 -5.43
N SER A 50 -27.56 -8.66 -6.56
CA SER A 50 -26.97 -7.34 -6.74
C SER A 50 -27.71 -6.35 -5.84
N GLY A 51 -27.62 -6.53 -4.51
CA GLY A 51 -27.87 -5.43 -3.60
C GLY A 51 -26.87 -4.35 -3.99
N ASP A 52 -27.39 -3.26 -4.56
CA ASP A 52 -26.70 -2.11 -5.15
C ASP A 52 -25.91 -1.32 -4.10
N THR A 53 -25.12 -2.04 -3.32
CA THR A 53 -24.35 -1.54 -2.20
C THR A 53 -23.04 -1.08 -2.78
N ASN A 54 -22.73 0.20 -2.58
CA ASN A 54 -21.45 0.75 -2.96
C ASN A 54 -20.35 0.04 -2.16
N THR A 55 -19.76 -0.99 -2.75
CA THR A 55 -18.72 -1.80 -2.08
C THR A 55 -17.39 -1.06 -1.98
N HIS A 56 -17.33 0.20 -2.35
CA HIS A 56 -16.12 1.01 -2.35
C HIS A 56 -14.94 0.34 -3.07
N ARG A 57 -15.22 -0.51 -4.08
CA ARG A 57 -14.26 -1.37 -4.81
C ARG A 57 -13.58 -2.43 -3.93
N PHE A 58 -14.15 -2.84 -2.80
CA PHE A 58 -13.59 -3.91 -1.96
C PHE A 58 -13.93 -5.24 -2.60
N THR A 59 -12.93 -6.10 -2.74
CA THR A 59 -13.16 -7.48 -3.15
C THR A 59 -13.88 -8.23 -2.02
N THR A 60 -14.74 -9.16 -2.39
CA THR A 60 -15.39 -10.06 -1.42
C THR A 60 -14.34 -10.96 -0.76
N ARG A 61 -14.52 -11.29 0.52
CA ARG A 61 -13.75 -12.34 1.21
C ARG A 61 -14.52 -13.67 1.30
N LYS A 62 -15.74 -13.70 0.76
CA LYS A 62 -16.55 -14.91 0.74
C LYS A 62 -15.91 -15.90 -0.23
N SER A 63 -15.88 -17.17 0.15
CA SER A 63 -15.55 -18.24 -0.77
C SER A 63 -16.66 -18.36 -1.82
N PRO A 64 -16.31 -18.58 -3.10
CA PRO A 64 -17.30 -18.84 -4.12
C PRO A 64 -18.03 -20.16 -3.82
N PRO A 65 -19.30 -20.28 -4.24
CA PRO A 65 -20.02 -21.54 -4.15
C PRO A 65 -19.38 -22.60 -5.04
N ILE A 66 -19.63 -23.87 -4.70
CA ILE A 66 -19.20 -25.00 -5.52
C ILE A 66 -20.07 -25.05 -6.77
N ILE A 67 -19.44 -25.10 -7.94
CA ILE A 67 -20.09 -25.22 -9.23
C ILE A 67 -19.77 -26.61 -9.77
N THR A 68 -20.80 -27.39 -10.05
CA THR A 68 -20.66 -28.81 -10.40
C THR A 68 -19.97 -28.96 -11.75
N GLU A 69 -20.24 -28.05 -12.66
CA GLU A 69 -19.71 -27.96 -14.03
C GLU A 69 -18.20 -27.72 -14.06
N LEU A 70 -17.64 -27.06 -13.04
CA LEU A 70 -16.19 -26.80 -12.93
C LEU A 70 -15.43 -27.90 -12.19
N ARG A 71 -16.13 -28.87 -11.58
CA ARG A 71 -15.51 -29.85 -10.68
C ARG A 71 -14.43 -30.68 -11.36
N GLU A 72 -14.72 -31.24 -12.53
CA GLU A 72 -13.77 -32.08 -13.27
C GLU A 72 -12.52 -31.29 -13.66
N PHE A 73 -12.71 -30.07 -14.16
CA PHE A 73 -11.62 -29.15 -14.50
C PHE A 73 -10.73 -28.82 -13.28
N GLU A 74 -11.33 -28.54 -12.12
CA GLU A 74 -10.56 -28.27 -10.91
C GLU A 74 -9.81 -29.48 -10.38
N GLU A 75 -10.39 -30.67 -10.47
CA GLU A 75 -9.73 -31.93 -10.11
C GLU A 75 -8.52 -32.19 -11.02
N GLU A 76 -8.65 -31.94 -12.33
CA GLU A 76 -7.54 -32.01 -13.29
C GLU A 76 -6.43 -31.00 -12.97
N ILE A 77 -6.78 -29.76 -12.63
CA ILE A 77 -5.80 -28.75 -12.19
C ILE A 77 -5.05 -29.22 -10.94
N ARG A 78 -5.77 -29.73 -9.94
CA ARG A 78 -5.12 -30.23 -8.71
C ARG A 78 -4.20 -31.41 -9.00
N SER A 79 -4.61 -32.31 -9.89
CA SER A 79 -3.79 -33.43 -10.38
C SER A 79 -2.53 -32.93 -11.10
N LEU A 80 -2.66 -31.90 -11.95
CA LEU A 80 -1.55 -31.26 -12.64
C LEU A 80 -0.53 -30.70 -11.64
N ILE A 81 -0.98 -29.95 -10.61
CA ILE A 81 -0.11 -29.42 -9.56
C ILE A 81 0.62 -30.57 -8.84
N ALA A 82 -0.10 -31.65 -8.50
CA ALA A 82 0.46 -32.81 -7.83
C ALA A 82 1.49 -33.57 -8.69
N SER A 83 1.37 -33.48 -10.02
CA SER A 83 2.29 -34.11 -10.96
C SER A 83 3.62 -33.36 -11.15
N ILE A 84 3.75 -32.14 -10.64
CA ILE A 84 4.95 -31.32 -10.82
C ILE A 84 6.17 -31.98 -10.18
N ARG A 85 7.20 -32.17 -11.00
CA ARG A 85 8.50 -32.68 -10.56
C ARG A 85 9.53 -31.57 -10.53
N PHE A 86 10.28 -31.51 -9.44
CA PHE A 86 11.36 -30.54 -9.28
C PHE A 86 12.70 -31.17 -9.63
N GLN A 87 13.49 -30.44 -10.41
CA GLN A 87 14.90 -30.77 -10.60
C GLN A 87 15.74 -29.96 -9.61
N TYR A 88 16.60 -30.63 -8.86
CA TYR A 88 17.59 -29.95 -8.04
C TYR A 88 18.70 -29.40 -8.93
N LEU A 89 18.72 -28.09 -9.09
CA LEU A 89 19.84 -27.37 -9.69
C LEU A 89 20.81 -26.98 -8.58
N GLN A 90 22.10 -27.16 -8.84
CA GLN A 90 23.12 -26.67 -7.92
C GLN A 90 23.02 -25.14 -7.84
N PRO A 91 22.99 -24.54 -6.63
CA PRO A 91 22.90 -23.10 -6.51
C PRO A 91 24.12 -22.45 -7.14
N ASP A 92 23.92 -21.41 -7.95
CA ASP A 92 25.02 -20.63 -8.49
C ASP A 92 25.78 -19.89 -7.36
N GLN A 93 26.94 -19.32 -7.69
CA GLN A 93 27.76 -18.60 -6.69
C GLN A 93 26.97 -17.49 -5.98
N VAL A 94 26.03 -16.84 -6.67
CA VAL A 94 25.22 -15.78 -6.10
C VAL A 94 24.21 -16.32 -5.10
N GLN A 95 23.52 -17.42 -5.40
CA GLN A 95 22.59 -18.04 -4.45
C GLN A 95 23.29 -18.61 -3.23
N GLN A 96 24.48 -19.18 -3.40
CA GLN A 96 25.27 -19.65 -2.26
C GLN A 96 25.65 -18.47 -1.35
N ARG A 97 26.12 -17.37 -1.95
CA ARG A 97 26.49 -16.16 -1.20
C ARG A 97 25.29 -15.56 -0.45
N PHE A 98 24.15 -15.41 -1.14
CA PHE A 98 22.90 -14.93 -0.55
C PHE A 98 22.46 -15.80 0.63
N THR A 99 22.32 -17.12 0.41
CA THR A 99 21.65 -18.03 1.36
C THR A 99 22.53 -18.41 2.54
N SER A 100 23.84 -18.60 2.31
CA SER A 100 24.76 -19.13 3.32
C SER A 100 25.60 -18.07 4.02
N ASN A 101 25.96 -16.97 3.34
CA ASN A 101 26.83 -15.96 3.91
C ASN A 101 26.01 -14.75 4.37
N ASP A 102 25.32 -14.08 3.45
CA ASP A 102 24.74 -12.76 3.72
C ASP A 102 23.57 -12.85 4.71
N VAL A 103 22.66 -13.83 4.57
CA VAL A 103 21.59 -14.06 5.56
C VAL A 103 22.14 -14.31 6.97
N ASN A 104 23.24 -15.07 7.08
CA ASN A 104 23.86 -15.36 8.38
C ASN A 104 24.58 -14.13 8.95
N ASN A 105 25.23 -13.34 8.10
CA ASN A 105 25.90 -12.10 8.50
C ASN A 105 24.88 -11.07 8.98
N ILE A 106 23.77 -10.91 8.26
CA ILE A 106 22.67 -10.02 8.64
C ILE A 106 22.10 -10.43 10.01
N LYS A 107 21.84 -11.73 10.22
CA LYS A 107 21.31 -12.23 11.50
C LYS A 107 22.26 -12.06 12.68
N LYS A 108 23.57 -12.08 12.44
CA LYS A 108 24.60 -11.90 13.47
C LYS A 108 25.01 -10.45 13.67
N SER A 109 24.63 -9.55 12.76
CA SER A 109 25.01 -8.14 12.83
C SER A 109 24.35 -7.46 14.03
N MET A 110 25.13 -6.64 14.73
CA MET A 110 24.65 -5.74 15.78
C MET A 110 24.10 -4.43 15.20
N GLN A 111 24.32 -4.19 13.90
CA GLN A 111 23.88 -2.98 13.20
C GLN A 111 22.48 -3.17 12.61
N ILE A 112 21.76 -2.05 12.45
CA ILE A 112 20.50 -2.02 11.73
C ILE A 112 20.79 -1.79 10.25
N ILE A 113 20.25 -2.65 9.40
CA ILE A 113 20.32 -2.49 7.95
C ILE A 113 19.08 -1.72 7.48
N VAL A 114 19.32 -0.61 6.79
CA VAL A 114 18.28 0.30 6.29
C VAL A 114 18.35 0.35 4.78
N SER A 115 17.21 0.14 4.11
CA SER A 115 17.11 0.29 2.66
C SER A 115 16.88 1.74 2.25
N ASP A 116 17.31 2.08 1.04
CA ASP A 116 16.88 3.29 0.37
C ASP A 116 15.39 3.24 -0.06
N ASP A 117 14.80 4.40 -0.31
CA ASP A 117 13.41 4.57 -0.71
C ASP A 117 13.16 4.32 -2.22
N LYS A 118 14.16 4.56 -3.08
CA LYS A 118 14.04 4.53 -4.54
C LYS A 118 15.13 3.73 -5.23
N THR A 119 16.29 3.64 -4.62
CA THR A 119 17.42 2.84 -5.11
C THR A 119 17.42 1.47 -4.45
N PHE A 120 18.27 0.58 -4.94
CA PHE A 120 18.46 -0.75 -4.37
C PHE A 120 19.62 -0.79 -3.37
N SER A 121 20.00 0.37 -2.84
CA SER A 121 21.09 0.53 -1.88
C SER A 121 20.64 0.16 -0.46
N PHE A 122 21.59 -0.34 0.32
CA PHE A 122 21.40 -0.65 1.73
C PHE A 122 22.53 -0.01 2.54
N TYR A 123 22.23 0.37 3.77
CA TYR A 123 23.15 1.06 4.65
C TYR A 123 23.14 0.46 6.05
N GLU A 124 24.29 0.46 6.72
CA GLU A 124 24.38 0.12 8.13
C GLU A 124 24.22 1.37 9.00
N ALA A 125 23.42 1.22 10.05
CA ALA A 125 23.16 2.24 11.05
C ALA A 125 23.31 1.67 12.46
N ILE A 126 23.95 2.48 13.33
CA ILE A 126 24.04 2.19 14.76
C ILE A 126 22.63 2.21 15.35
N PRO A 127 22.23 1.18 16.13
CA PRO A 127 20.87 1.10 16.67
C PRO A 127 20.42 2.36 17.42
N GLN A 128 21.31 2.97 18.22
CA GLN A 128 21.02 4.18 18.98
C GLN A 128 20.71 5.38 18.07
N ASP A 129 21.57 5.63 17.07
CA ASP A 129 21.39 6.71 16.11
C ASP A 129 20.14 6.52 15.25
N TYR A 130 19.89 5.28 14.84
CA TYR A 130 18.69 4.92 14.09
C TYR A 130 17.42 5.21 14.89
N GLN A 131 17.37 4.82 16.17
CA GLN A 131 16.22 5.08 17.04
C GLN A 131 16.03 6.58 17.31
N ALA A 132 17.10 7.33 17.55
CA ALA A 132 17.03 8.78 17.76
C ALA A 132 16.46 9.51 16.53
N THR A 133 16.94 9.14 15.35
CA THR A 133 16.47 9.74 14.09
C THR A 133 15.07 9.26 13.70
N LEU A 134 14.72 8.00 13.96
CA LEU A 134 13.36 7.48 13.79
C LEU A 134 12.38 8.22 14.70
N HIS A 135 12.73 8.42 15.97
CA HIS A 135 11.91 9.17 16.92
C HIS A 135 11.67 10.60 16.44
N LYS A 136 12.73 11.29 15.98
CA LYS A 136 12.62 12.63 15.39
C LYS A 136 11.69 12.65 14.17
N CYS A 137 11.76 11.64 13.29
CA CYS A 137 10.87 11.51 12.14
C CYS A 137 9.41 11.31 12.57
N ILE A 138 9.15 10.48 13.59
CA ILE A 138 7.80 10.24 14.11
C ILE A 138 7.23 11.51 14.73
N THR A 139 7.98 12.19 15.60
CA THR A 139 7.47 13.35 16.34
C THR A 139 7.37 14.63 15.52
N LYS A 140 7.84 14.63 14.27
CA LYS A 140 7.74 15.79 13.37
C LYS A 140 6.27 16.12 13.08
N ASP A 141 5.50 15.11 12.71
CA ASP A 141 4.13 15.25 12.23
C ASP A 141 3.11 14.50 13.12
N TYR A 142 3.57 13.57 13.97
CA TYR A 142 2.71 12.73 14.80
C TYR A 142 2.90 12.99 16.30
N ARG A 143 1.82 12.81 17.07
CA ARG A 143 1.85 12.84 18.55
C ARG A 143 1.74 11.41 19.09
N LYS A 144 2.46 11.14 20.18
CA LYS A 144 2.29 9.88 20.93
C LYS A 144 0.89 9.82 21.52
N THR A 145 0.30 8.64 21.52
CA THR A 145 -1.02 8.38 22.08
C THR A 145 -1.03 7.09 22.91
N ASN A 146 -2.13 6.82 23.60
CA ASN A 146 -2.29 5.67 24.48
C ASN A 146 -3.13 4.55 23.82
N GLN A 147 -3.11 3.36 24.44
CA GLN A 147 -3.85 2.19 23.96
C GLN A 147 -5.36 2.45 23.88
N LEU A 148 -5.93 3.17 24.87
CA LEU A 148 -7.35 3.53 24.86
C LEU A 148 -7.74 4.30 23.59
N SER A 149 -6.89 5.23 23.16
CA SER A 149 -7.12 6.00 21.93
C SER A 149 -7.04 5.14 20.68
N PHE A 150 -6.11 4.18 20.65
CA PHE A 150 -5.99 3.20 19.57
C PHE A 150 -7.25 2.32 19.47
N ASP A 151 -7.72 1.82 20.61
CA ASP A 151 -8.93 0.98 20.67
C ASP A 151 -10.18 1.76 20.26
N ASN A 152 -10.28 3.03 20.68
CA ASN A 152 -11.36 3.92 20.27
C ASN A 152 -11.39 4.16 18.76
N ILE A 153 -10.23 4.37 18.12
CA ILE A 153 -10.13 4.51 16.65
C ILE A 153 -10.59 3.22 15.97
N ASN A 154 -10.13 2.06 16.42
CA ASN A 154 -10.55 0.78 15.84
C ASN A 154 -12.05 0.52 16.01
N ASN A 155 -12.64 0.91 17.15
CA ASN A 155 -14.08 0.79 17.39
C ASN A 155 -14.89 1.72 16.49
N GLU A 156 -14.40 2.93 16.22
CA GLU A 156 -15.01 3.86 15.29
C GLU A 156 -14.92 3.37 13.84
N ASP A 157 -13.73 2.92 13.42
CA ASP A 157 -13.53 2.27 12.11
C ASP A 157 -14.51 1.13 11.90
N LYS A 158 -14.71 0.29 12.93
CA LYS A 158 -15.68 -0.81 12.90
C LYS A 158 -17.11 -0.29 12.69
N LYS A 159 -17.52 0.76 13.41
CA LYS A 159 -18.85 1.36 13.24
C LYS A 159 -19.06 1.90 11.83
N ILE A 160 -18.05 2.57 11.26
CA ILE A 160 -18.09 3.09 9.88
C ILE A 160 -18.14 1.93 8.88
N ALA A 161 -17.33 0.88 9.06
CA ALA A 161 -17.34 -0.27 8.19
C ALA A 161 -18.72 -0.99 8.22
N SER A 162 -19.29 -1.19 9.41
CA SER A 162 -20.62 -1.79 9.56
C SER A 162 -21.73 -0.91 8.94
N SER A 163 -21.69 0.41 9.09
CA SER A 163 -22.71 1.29 8.47
C SER A 163 -22.65 1.29 6.95
N LEU A 164 -21.48 0.96 6.38
CA LEU A 164 -21.28 0.80 4.94
C LEU A 164 -21.46 -0.66 4.46
N ASN A 165 -21.79 -1.61 5.34
CA ASN A 165 -21.84 -3.05 5.06
C ASN A 165 -20.52 -3.59 4.48
N LEU A 166 -19.40 -3.14 5.06
CA LEU A 166 -18.02 -3.53 4.70
C LEU A 166 -17.27 -4.21 5.86
N ASP A 167 -17.95 -4.54 6.95
CA ASP A 167 -17.36 -5.15 8.13
C ASP A 167 -16.76 -6.55 7.87
N ASP A 168 -17.21 -7.24 6.82
CA ASP A 168 -16.62 -8.49 6.35
C ASP A 168 -15.30 -8.29 5.58
N ARG A 169 -14.99 -7.07 5.13
CA ARG A 169 -13.84 -6.76 4.24
C ARG A 169 -12.77 -5.92 4.91
N VAL A 170 -13.15 -5.05 5.84
CA VAL A 170 -12.26 -4.11 6.55
C VAL A 170 -11.69 -4.78 7.79
N GLN A 171 -10.37 -4.88 7.88
CA GLN A 171 -9.70 -5.43 9.06
C GLN A 171 -9.50 -4.40 10.18
N ALA A 172 -9.34 -4.89 11.40
CA ALA A 172 -8.87 -4.08 12.54
C ALA A 172 -7.42 -3.65 12.35
N MET A 173 -7.01 -2.54 12.97
CA MET A 173 -5.66 -2.02 12.85
C MET A 173 -4.76 -2.93 13.66
N ALA A 174 -3.72 -3.47 13.03
CA ALA A 174 -2.67 -4.16 13.76
C ALA A 174 -1.67 -3.12 14.29
N SER A 175 -1.23 -3.28 15.54
CA SER A 175 -0.09 -2.52 16.04
C SER A 175 1.16 -2.98 15.29
N ARG A 176 1.87 -2.03 14.68
CA ARG A 176 3.10 -2.29 13.93
C ARG A 176 4.14 -1.24 14.28
N GLU A 177 5.39 -1.68 14.33
CA GLU A 177 6.51 -0.77 14.52
C GLU A 177 6.68 0.11 13.28
N SER A 178 6.99 1.38 13.51
CA SER A 178 7.38 2.30 12.45
C SER A 178 8.84 2.05 12.07
N PHE A 179 9.13 2.20 10.79
CA PHE A 179 10.50 2.19 10.30
C PHE A 179 10.71 3.31 9.29
N LYS A 180 11.96 3.59 8.96
CA LYS A 180 12.31 4.63 7.99
C LYS A 180 13.19 4.06 6.90
N THR A 181 13.07 4.64 5.72
CA THR A 181 13.98 4.42 4.60
C THR A 181 14.86 5.65 4.43
N ILE A 182 16.01 5.47 3.80
CA ILE A 182 16.94 6.55 3.46
C ILE A 182 16.52 7.15 2.11
N GLU A 183 16.78 8.45 1.90
CA GLU A 183 16.60 9.11 0.60
C GLU A 183 17.98 9.54 0.04
N ASP A 184 18.74 8.59 -0.51
CA ASP A 184 20.11 8.77 -1.01
C ASP A 184 20.21 9.69 -2.25
N HIS A 185 19.11 9.77 -3.00
CA HIS A 185 18.96 10.58 -4.21
C HIS A 185 18.85 12.09 -3.93
N LYS A 186 18.84 12.50 -2.65
CA LYS A 186 18.74 13.91 -2.25
C LYS A 186 20.11 14.59 -2.29
N LYS A 187 20.09 15.89 -2.64
CA LYS A 187 21.30 16.73 -2.58
C LYS A 187 21.86 16.72 -1.15
N ASN A 188 23.18 16.70 -1.02
CA ASN A 188 23.90 16.69 0.26
C ASN A 188 23.61 15.48 1.17
N PHE A 189 23.19 14.33 0.62
CA PHE A 189 22.95 13.11 1.38
C PHE A 189 24.10 12.74 2.34
N THR A 190 25.35 12.86 1.89
CA THR A 190 26.55 12.54 2.70
C THR A 190 26.62 13.32 4.01
N ASN A 191 26.16 14.57 4.03
CA ASN A 191 26.26 15.45 5.19
C ASN A 191 24.93 15.54 5.97
N CYS A 192 23.80 15.47 5.26
CA CYS A 192 22.47 15.63 5.83
C CYS A 192 21.54 14.56 5.23
N PRO A 193 21.65 13.30 5.69
CA PRO A 193 20.82 12.23 5.18
C PRO A 193 19.35 12.53 5.50
N GLN A 194 18.52 12.48 4.46
CA GLN A 194 17.07 12.58 4.59
C GLN A 194 16.47 11.18 4.72
N TYR A 195 15.31 11.12 5.37
CA TYR A 195 14.63 9.87 5.66
C TYR A 195 13.16 9.99 5.31
N ARG A 196 12.60 8.92 4.76
CA ARG A 196 11.15 8.76 4.63
C ARG A 196 10.64 7.83 5.72
N LEU A 197 9.78 8.36 6.59
CA LEU A 197 9.05 7.56 7.56
C LEU A 197 8.03 6.68 6.82
N ILE A 198 8.10 5.37 7.05
CA ILE A 198 7.10 4.43 6.56
C ILE A 198 6.24 4.02 7.75
N ASN A 199 5.04 4.58 7.79
CA ASN A 199 4.03 4.18 8.74
C ASN A 199 3.04 3.25 8.05
N GLN A 200 3.05 1.97 8.43
CA GLN A 200 2.12 0.99 7.90
C GLN A 200 0.75 1.18 8.56
N THR A 201 -0.05 2.14 8.07
CA THR A 201 -1.45 2.32 8.49
C THR A 201 -2.42 1.61 7.54
N LYS A 202 -3.67 1.42 8.00
CA LYS A 202 -4.74 0.77 7.22
C LYS A 202 -4.96 1.46 5.89
N TYR A 203 -4.82 0.71 4.80
CA TYR A 203 -5.15 1.17 3.46
C TYR A 203 -6.66 1.24 3.22
N GLU A 204 -7.43 0.37 3.86
CA GLU A 204 -8.86 0.18 3.61
C GLU A 204 -9.67 1.43 4.02
N MET A 205 -9.48 1.92 5.24
CA MET A 205 -10.19 3.12 5.73
C MET A 205 -9.78 4.37 4.94
N ALA A 206 -8.50 4.49 4.58
CA ALA A 206 -8.03 5.57 3.71
C ALA A 206 -8.73 5.53 2.34
N ARG A 207 -8.98 4.33 1.79
CA ARG A 207 -9.70 4.18 0.52
C ARG A 207 -11.18 4.55 0.63
N ILE A 208 -11.84 4.18 1.72
CA ILE A 208 -13.22 4.60 2.02
C ILE A 208 -13.28 6.13 2.09
N GLY A 209 -12.42 6.73 2.92
CA GLY A 209 -12.34 8.19 3.07
C GLY A 209 -12.09 8.90 1.75
N LYS A 210 -11.19 8.35 0.92
CA LYS A 210 -10.93 8.90 -0.42
C LYS A 210 -12.16 8.93 -1.31
N GLN A 211 -12.94 7.87 -1.35
CA GLN A 211 -14.13 7.82 -2.20
C GLN A 211 -15.25 8.74 -1.70
N ILE A 212 -15.39 8.86 -0.37
CA ILE A 212 -16.31 9.84 0.24
C ILE A 212 -15.91 11.26 -0.18
N LEU A 213 -14.62 11.61 -0.04
CA LEU A 213 -14.10 12.91 -0.45
C LEU A 213 -14.24 13.16 -1.95
N GLU A 214 -14.01 12.13 -2.78
CA GLU A 214 -14.22 12.23 -4.22
C GLU A 214 -15.68 12.54 -4.59
N GLY A 215 -16.64 11.94 -3.87
CA GLY A 215 -18.07 12.20 -4.02
C GLY A 215 -18.47 13.59 -3.55
N ILE A 216 -17.93 14.07 -2.43
CA ILE A 216 -18.13 15.44 -1.95
C ILE A 216 -17.59 16.44 -2.98
N ASN A 217 -16.36 16.24 -3.47
CA ASN A 217 -15.75 17.12 -4.47
C ASN A 217 -16.54 17.11 -5.79
N ALA A 218 -17.07 15.97 -6.21
CA ALA A 218 -17.93 15.90 -7.39
C ALA A 218 -19.20 16.75 -7.21
N LYS A 219 -19.84 16.68 -6.04
CA LYS A 219 -21.00 17.53 -5.72
C LYS A 219 -20.62 19.01 -5.65
N LEU A 220 -19.53 19.38 -4.98
CA LEU A 220 -19.08 20.77 -4.89
C LEU A 220 -18.79 21.37 -6.27
N ASN A 221 -18.16 20.62 -7.17
CA ASN A 221 -17.93 21.06 -8.55
C ASN A 221 -19.22 21.31 -9.34
N THR A 222 -20.34 20.69 -8.97
CA THR A 222 -21.64 20.96 -9.62
C THR A 222 -22.33 22.22 -9.11
N PHE A 223 -22.07 22.63 -7.86
CA PHE A 223 -22.76 23.76 -7.22
C PHE A 223 -21.91 25.02 -7.10
N THR A 224 -20.59 24.90 -7.10
CA THR A 224 -19.68 26.03 -6.97
C THR A 224 -19.12 26.45 -8.33
N PRO A 225 -18.98 27.76 -8.60
CA PRO A 225 -18.30 28.24 -9.80
C PRO A 225 -16.77 28.14 -9.70
N ILE A 226 -16.25 27.44 -8.68
CA ILE A 226 -14.83 27.38 -8.38
C ILE A 226 -14.23 26.20 -9.14
N ASN A 227 -13.11 26.43 -9.81
CA ASN A 227 -12.41 25.35 -10.47
C ASN A 227 -11.56 24.55 -9.46
N GLN A 228 -12.08 23.38 -9.06
CA GLN A 228 -11.36 22.45 -8.19
C GLN A 228 -10.82 21.27 -9.02
N GLN A 229 -9.50 21.13 -9.06
CA GLN A 229 -8.82 20.08 -9.80
C GLN A 229 -8.16 19.08 -8.85
N LYS A 230 -8.32 17.78 -9.14
CA LYS A 230 -7.87 16.67 -8.27
C LYS A 230 -6.45 16.17 -8.57
N ASN A 231 -5.88 16.58 -9.70
CA ASN A 231 -4.55 16.14 -10.13
C ASN A 231 -3.89 17.18 -11.03
N THR A 232 -2.58 17.08 -11.16
CA THR A 232 -1.76 18.00 -11.96
C THR A 232 -2.20 18.05 -13.42
N HIS A 233 -2.63 16.93 -14.00
CA HIS A 233 -3.08 16.90 -15.39
C HIS A 233 -4.35 17.73 -15.60
N GLY A 234 -5.33 17.64 -14.69
CA GLY A 234 -6.55 18.46 -14.72
C GLY A 234 -6.25 19.94 -14.55
N VAL A 235 -5.30 20.30 -13.68
CA VAL A 235 -4.81 21.67 -13.54
C VAL A 235 -4.22 22.17 -14.86
N LEU A 236 -3.34 21.38 -15.50
CA LEU A 236 -2.70 21.76 -16.76
C LEU A 236 -3.71 21.87 -17.91
N SER A 237 -4.67 20.93 -17.99
CA SER A 237 -5.73 20.97 -19.00
C SER A 237 -6.58 22.22 -18.84
N TRP A 238 -6.94 22.57 -17.61
CA TRP A 238 -7.68 23.79 -17.34
C TRP A 238 -6.85 25.03 -17.65
N SER A 239 -5.60 25.13 -17.17
CA SER A 239 -4.76 26.31 -17.38
C SER A 239 -4.53 26.59 -18.86
N ASN A 240 -4.32 25.53 -19.65
CA ASN A 240 -4.13 25.64 -21.10
C ASN A 240 -5.40 26.06 -21.86
N SER A 241 -6.58 25.92 -21.24
CA SER A 241 -7.85 26.36 -21.84
C SER A 241 -8.14 27.85 -21.64
N ILE A 242 -7.35 28.55 -20.83
CA ILE A 242 -7.53 29.97 -20.53
C ILE A 242 -6.74 30.82 -21.52
N ASN A 243 -7.45 31.65 -22.29
CA ASN A 243 -6.83 32.64 -23.16
C ASN A 243 -6.29 33.83 -22.35
N ASP A 244 -5.21 34.45 -22.81
CA ASP A 244 -4.62 35.64 -22.20
C ASP A 244 -4.27 35.50 -20.71
N MET A 245 -3.73 34.33 -20.34
CA MET A 245 -3.32 33.97 -18.98
C MET A 245 -2.37 34.99 -18.32
N GLN A 246 -1.65 35.77 -19.12
CA GLN A 246 -0.72 36.82 -18.67
C GLN A 246 -1.41 38.02 -18.00
N ASN A 247 -2.70 38.24 -18.27
CA ASN A 247 -3.49 39.35 -17.75
C ASN A 247 -4.36 38.94 -16.55
N LEU A 248 -4.27 37.69 -16.11
CA LEU A 248 -5.07 37.14 -15.02
C LEU A 248 -4.24 36.98 -13.76
N THR A 249 -4.90 37.10 -12.61
CA THR A 249 -4.31 36.79 -11.31
C THR A 249 -4.94 35.52 -10.77
N PHE A 250 -4.11 34.55 -10.41
CA PHE A 250 -4.58 33.27 -9.89
C PHE A 250 -4.31 33.18 -8.39
N ILE A 251 -5.31 32.74 -7.64
CA ILE A 251 -5.12 32.40 -6.22
C ILE A 251 -5.09 30.88 -6.10
N LYS A 252 -3.95 30.33 -5.68
CA LYS A 252 -3.81 28.91 -5.36
C LYS A 252 -4.12 28.68 -3.88
N PHE A 253 -5.18 27.93 -3.60
CA PHE A 253 -5.36 27.33 -2.28
C PHE A 253 -5.02 25.86 -2.35
N ASP A 254 -4.02 25.45 -1.58
CA ASP A 254 -3.56 24.06 -1.50
C ASP A 254 -3.94 23.45 -0.16
N ILE A 255 -4.84 22.47 -0.17
CA ILE A 255 -5.33 21.81 1.05
C ILE A 255 -4.46 20.58 1.37
N VAL A 256 -3.14 20.74 1.40
CA VAL A 256 -2.22 19.60 1.68
C VAL A 256 -2.19 19.25 3.17
N ASN A 257 -2.36 20.25 4.06
CA ASN A 257 -2.03 20.13 5.49
C ASN A 257 -3.14 20.56 6.47
N PHE A 258 -4.33 20.95 6.02
CA PHE A 258 -5.33 21.55 6.92
C PHE A 258 -5.97 20.54 7.89
N LEU A 259 -5.91 19.23 7.60
CA LEU A 259 -6.55 18.19 8.42
C LEU A 259 -5.80 17.80 9.70
N PHE A 260 -4.59 18.32 9.97
CA PHE A 260 -3.79 17.87 11.11
C PHE A 260 -3.79 18.80 12.35
N GLN A 261 -4.30 20.03 12.27
CA GLN A 261 -4.18 20.97 13.39
C GLN A 261 -5.41 21.13 14.29
N HIS A 262 -6.62 20.73 13.87
CA HIS A 262 -7.82 21.00 14.69
C HIS A 262 -8.79 19.84 14.95
N HIS A 263 -8.54 18.62 14.48
CA HIS A 263 -9.36 17.47 14.87
C HIS A 263 -8.54 16.25 15.26
N THR A 264 -8.63 15.90 16.54
CA THR A 264 -8.46 14.54 17.04
C THR A 264 -9.28 13.57 16.20
N ARG A 265 -8.62 12.81 15.31
CA ARG A 265 -8.78 11.37 15.06
C ARG A 265 -8.04 11.01 13.77
N ALA A 266 -7.22 9.97 13.88
CA ALA A 266 -6.32 9.54 12.84
C ALA A 266 -7.08 9.21 11.54
N SER A 267 -6.70 9.88 10.45
CA SER A 267 -6.86 9.31 9.10
C SER A 267 -5.77 9.88 8.19
N THR A 268 -5.01 8.98 7.58
CA THR A 268 -3.95 9.30 6.63
C THR A 268 -4.55 9.42 5.24
N GLY A 269 -4.49 10.62 4.67
CA GLY A 269 -4.78 10.88 3.26
C GLY A 269 -4.28 12.27 2.89
N SER A 270 -3.15 12.34 2.19
CA SER A 270 -2.71 13.58 1.55
C SER A 270 -3.59 13.83 0.33
N PHE A 271 -4.35 14.92 0.34
CA PHE A 271 -5.07 15.43 -0.82
C PHE A 271 -4.39 16.71 -1.28
N GLU A 272 -3.91 16.74 -2.52
CA GLU A 272 -3.63 18.00 -3.19
C GLU A 272 -4.93 18.45 -3.84
N LEU A 273 -5.61 19.40 -3.20
CA LEU A 273 -6.69 20.15 -3.82
C LEU A 273 -6.13 21.52 -4.14
N CYS A 274 -5.91 21.79 -5.43
CA CYS A 274 -5.60 23.12 -5.91
C CYS A 274 -6.92 23.79 -6.31
N ASN A 275 -7.38 24.76 -5.52
CA ASN A 275 -8.45 25.65 -5.95
C ASN A 275 -7.84 26.82 -6.72
N TYR A 276 -8.44 27.17 -7.83
CA TYR A 276 -8.18 28.42 -8.54
C TYR A 276 -9.46 29.25 -8.58
N LEU A 277 -9.38 30.46 -8.03
CA LEU A 277 -10.37 31.52 -8.26
C LEU A 277 -9.85 32.39 -9.40
N VAL A 278 -10.73 32.68 -10.36
CA VAL A 278 -10.56 33.73 -11.37
C VAL A 278 -11.34 34.94 -10.90
#